data_AF-A0A7C1IGM3-F1
#
_entry.id   AF-A0A7C1IGM3-F1
#
_cell.length_a   1.000
_cell.length_b   1.000
_cell.length_c   1.000
_cell.angle_alpha   90.00
_cell.angle_beta   90.00
_cell.angle_gamma   90.00
#
_symmetry.space_group_name_H-M   'P 1'
#
loop_
_entity.id
_entity.type
_entity.pdbx_description
1 polymer ?
#
loop_
_entity_poly.entity_id
_entity_poly.type
_entity_poly.pdbx_seq_one_letter_code
_entity_poly.pdbx_strand_id
1 'polypeptide(L)'
;MSLKGMNDLDITFYTDYPEFEYEYASLREPKTLPPEKQTLIVGLDKRKMDGAIMTYITGFVGRRIDMLKIEEELQGVCHTCGSSKMYDIVLKGDVRKRAFVYLRSRGYRVKFAEN
;
A
#
# COMPACT_ATOMS: atom_id res chain seq x y z
N MET A 1 45.93 -47.48 -6.26
CA MET A 1 45.56 -48.91 -6.22
C MET A 1 44.53 -49.07 -5.11
N SER A 2 43.35 -49.54 -5.49
CA SER A 2 42.11 -49.67 -4.71
C SER A 2 42.25 -50.61 -3.51
N LEU A 3 41.39 -50.45 -2.48
CA LEU A 3 40.56 -51.48 -1.82
C LEU A 3 39.66 -50.74 -0.78
N LYS A 4 38.34 -50.67 -1.01
CA LYS A 4 37.30 -51.58 -0.43
C LYS A 4 37.06 -51.22 1.05
N GLY A 5 35.94 -50.66 1.51
CA GLY A 5 34.54 -50.75 1.08
C GLY A 5 33.74 -51.21 2.29
N MET A 6 32.79 -50.39 2.77
CA MET A 6 31.65 -50.69 3.68
C MET A 6 32.00 -51.26 5.07
N ASN A 7 31.30 -51.09 6.19
CA ASN A 7 30.14 -50.35 6.71
C ASN A 7 30.08 -50.87 8.15
N ASP A 8 29.98 -50.04 9.20
CA ASP A 8 29.45 -50.47 10.50
C ASP A 8 29.43 -49.24 11.41
N LEU A 9 28.25 -48.69 11.63
CA LEU A 9 27.78 -48.07 12.87
C LEU A 9 26.34 -47.62 12.61
N ASP A 10 25.46 -48.62 12.67
CA ASP A 10 24.05 -48.42 12.97
C ASP A 10 23.94 -47.76 14.34
N ILE A 11 23.63 -46.46 14.36
CA ILE A 11 22.76 -45.92 15.41
C ILE A 11 21.77 -44.96 14.76
N THR A 12 20.57 -45.48 14.54
CA THR A 12 19.38 -44.72 14.23
C THR A 12 19.03 -43.79 15.40
N PHE A 13 19.26 -42.49 15.25
CA PHE A 13 18.60 -41.47 16.07
C PHE A 13 17.60 -40.71 15.19
N TYR A 14 16.35 -41.17 15.22
CA TYR A 14 15.21 -40.31 14.93
C TYR A 14 15.16 -39.23 16.02
N THR A 15 15.55 -38.00 15.69
CA THR A 15 15.02 -36.83 16.39
C THR A 15 14.13 -36.10 15.40
N ASP A 16 12.85 -36.38 15.53
CA ASP A 16 11.75 -35.57 15.04
C ASP A 16 11.93 -34.14 15.57
N TYR A 17 12.55 -33.28 14.76
CA TYR A 17 12.44 -31.83 14.92
C TYR A 17 12.26 -31.21 13.53
N PRO A 18 11.04 -31.29 12.96
CA PRO A 18 10.62 -30.40 11.89
C PRO A 18 10.25 -29.00 12.43
N GLU A 19 10.85 -28.53 13.53
CA GLU A 19 10.58 -27.19 14.08
C GLU A 19 11.63 -26.16 13.65
N PHE A 20 11.83 -26.06 12.35
CA PHE A 20 12.20 -24.76 11.80
C PHE A 20 11.14 -24.36 10.78
N GLU A 21 9.90 -24.27 11.25
CA GLU A 21 8.93 -23.37 10.64
C GLU A 21 9.55 -21.98 10.69
N TYR A 22 9.92 -21.47 9.52
CA TYR A 22 10.34 -20.09 9.36
C TYR A 22 9.15 -19.18 9.73
N GLU A 23 9.03 -18.82 11.01
CA GLU A 23 8.18 -17.73 11.50
C GLU A 23 8.74 -16.36 11.04
N TYR A 24 8.91 -16.17 9.74
CA TYR A 24 9.21 -14.87 9.13
C TYR A 24 8.08 -14.39 8.20
N ALA A 25 6.88 -14.98 8.32
CA ALA A 25 5.73 -14.68 7.46
C ALA A 25 4.58 -13.89 8.15
N SER A 26 4.83 -13.26 9.30
CA SER A 26 3.77 -12.58 10.08
C SER A 26 4.00 -11.10 10.36
N LEU A 27 4.83 -10.40 9.57
CA LEU A 27 4.60 -8.97 9.32
C LEU A 27 3.48 -8.86 8.27
N ARG A 28 2.26 -9.26 8.65
CA ARG A 28 1.06 -9.06 7.83
C ARG A 28 0.87 -7.56 7.68
N GLU A 29 1.37 -7.00 6.57
CA GLU A 29 0.96 -5.67 6.14
C GLU A 29 -0.58 -5.62 6.17
N PRO A 30 -1.18 -4.56 6.75
CA PRO A 30 -2.61 -4.48 6.95
C PRO A 30 -3.31 -4.75 5.63
N LYS A 31 -4.25 -5.68 5.63
CA LYS A 31 -5.00 -6.04 4.43
C LYS A 31 -5.81 -4.81 3.99
N THR A 32 -5.61 -4.36 2.75
CA THR A 32 -6.35 -3.23 2.19
C THR A 32 -7.84 -3.53 2.27
N LEU A 33 -8.60 -2.62 2.88
CA LEU A 33 -10.04 -2.77 3.00
C LEU A 33 -10.68 -2.66 1.60
N PRO A 34 -11.82 -3.32 1.33
CA PRO A 34 -12.52 -3.12 0.08
C PRO A 34 -12.92 -1.65 -0.09
N PRO A 35 -12.89 -1.11 -1.33
CA PRO A 35 -13.08 0.32 -1.61
C PRO A 35 -14.41 0.86 -1.08
N GLU A 36 -15.47 0.05 -1.12
CA GLU A 36 -16.81 0.39 -0.65
C GLU A 36 -16.91 0.65 0.85
N LYS A 37 -16.00 0.03 1.64
CA LYS A 37 -15.97 0.20 3.10
C LYS A 37 -15.09 1.35 3.55
N GLN A 38 -14.29 1.91 2.64
CA GLN A 38 -13.44 3.06 2.93
C GLN A 38 -14.16 4.36 2.55
N THR A 39 -13.82 5.44 3.25
CA THR A 39 -14.31 6.78 2.93
C THR A 39 -13.11 7.68 2.73
N LEU A 40 -12.88 8.10 1.48
CA LEU A 40 -11.81 9.00 1.12
C LEU A 40 -12.31 10.44 1.19
N ILE A 41 -11.48 11.34 1.71
CA ILE A 41 -11.78 12.76 1.81
C ILE A 41 -10.86 13.51 0.86
N VAL A 42 -11.44 14.28 -0.05
CA VAL A 42 -10.72 15.10 -1.03
C VAL A 42 -10.85 16.56 -0.64
N GLY A 43 -9.75 17.20 -0.30
CA GLY A 43 -9.71 18.60 0.11
C GLY A 43 -8.67 19.43 -0.65
N LEU A 44 -8.65 20.72 -0.34
CA LEU A 44 -7.65 21.65 -0.86
C LEU A 44 -6.81 22.15 0.30
N ASP A 45 -5.49 22.04 0.17
CA ASP A 45 -4.53 22.69 1.04
C ASP A 45 -3.98 23.93 0.34
N LYS A 46 -4.18 25.08 0.99
CA LYS A 46 -3.69 26.40 0.56
C LYS A 46 -2.57 26.91 1.47
N ARG A 47 -2.13 26.13 2.46
CA ARG A 47 -1.25 26.59 3.55
C ARG A 47 0.23 26.69 3.17
N LYS A 48 0.61 26.38 1.92
CA LYS A 48 2.00 26.50 1.49
C LYS A 48 2.36 27.97 1.24
N MET A 49 3.57 28.36 1.64
CA MET A 49 4.10 29.74 1.63
C MET A 49 4.02 30.47 0.29
N ASP A 50 3.83 29.76 -0.83
CA ASP A 50 3.74 30.34 -2.18
C ASP A 50 2.29 30.55 -2.67
N GLY A 51 1.28 30.26 -1.85
CA GLY A 51 -0.13 30.26 -2.28
C GLY A 51 -0.47 29.15 -3.29
N ALA A 52 0.47 28.22 -3.54
CA ALA A 52 0.27 27.10 -4.42
C ALA A 52 -0.83 26.18 -3.89
N ILE A 53 -1.93 26.06 -4.65
CA ILE A 53 -3.05 25.19 -4.33
C ILE A 53 -2.62 23.74 -4.51
N MET A 54 -2.85 22.90 -3.50
CA MET A 54 -2.66 21.45 -3.58
C MET A 54 -3.95 20.73 -3.21
N THR A 55 -4.27 19.68 -3.95
CA THR A 55 -5.37 18.78 -3.58
C THR A 55 -4.81 17.68 -2.70
N TYR A 56 -5.38 17.45 -1.52
CA TYR A 56 -5.02 16.33 -0.68
C TYR A 56 -6.15 15.31 -0.64
N ILE A 57 -5.79 14.04 -0.48
CA ILE A 57 -6.70 12.91 -0.40
C ILE A 57 -6.28 12.08 0.80
N THR A 58 -7.15 11.99 1.79
CA THR A 58 -6.92 11.27 3.06
C THR A 58 -7.99 10.19 3.28
N GLY A 59 -7.78 9.34 4.28
CA GLY A 59 -8.75 8.31 4.69
C GLY A 59 -8.58 6.96 3.98
N PHE A 60 -7.47 6.76 3.27
CA PHE A 60 -7.12 5.46 2.71
C PHE A 60 -6.64 4.52 3.81
N VAL A 61 -7.21 3.31 3.85
CA VAL A 61 -6.89 2.28 4.83
C VAL A 61 -6.42 1.02 4.12
N GLY A 62 -5.12 0.81 4.08
CA GLY A 62 -4.54 -0.36 3.46
C GLY A 62 -3.04 -0.31 3.33
N ARG A 63 -2.51 -1.12 2.41
CA ARG A 63 -1.08 -1.21 2.15
C ARG A 63 -0.59 0.03 1.42
N ARG A 64 0.65 0.45 1.73
CA ARG A 64 1.30 1.55 1.01
C ARG A 64 1.43 1.28 -0.49
N ILE A 65 1.61 0.02 -0.88
CA ILE A 65 1.70 -0.38 -2.29
C ILE A 65 0.41 -0.04 -3.05
N ASP A 66 -0.76 -0.31 -2.44
CA ASP A 66 -2.05 -0.02 -3.09
C ASP A 66 -2.33 1.49 -3.12
N MET A 67 -1.90 2.22 -2.09
CA MET A 67 -1.95 3.68 -2.07
C MET A 67 -1.11 4.30 -3.20
N LEU A 68 0.11 3.79 -3.43
CA LEU A 68 1.00 4.27 -4.49
C LEU A 68 0.42 4.00 -5.89
N LYS A 69 -0.28 2.87 -6.09
CA LYS A 69 -1.00 2.60 -7.34
C LYS A 69 -2.10 3.63 -7.59
N ILE A 70 -2.90 3.93 -6.57
CA ILE A 70 -3.97 4.94 -6.67
C ILE A 70 -3.37 6.32 -6.97
N GLU A 71 -2.23 6.65 -6.35
CA GLU A 71 -1.49 7.87 -6.64
C GLU A 71 -1.08 7.94 -8.11
N GLU A 72 -0.42 6.91 -8.64
CA GLU A 72 0.03 6.87 -10.04
C GLU A 72 -1.14 7.01 -11.03
N GLU A 73 -2.24 6.29 -10.77
CA GLU A 73 -3.45 6.39 -11.57
C GLU A 73 -4.07 7.80 -11.52
N LEU A 74 -4.12 8.42 -10.33
CA LEU A 74 -4.58 9.80 -10.17
C LEU A 74 -3.70 10.80 -10.90
N GLN A 75 -2.37 10.61 -10.89
CA GLN A 75 -1.44 11.45 -11.64
C GLN A 75 -1.71 11.40 -13.15
N GLY A 76 -1.95 10.19 -13.69
CA GLY A 76 -2.33 10.00 -15.09
C GLY A 76 -3.66 10.64 -15.46
N VAL A 77 -4.71 10.41 -14.66
CA VAL A 77 -6.06 10.94 -14.93
C VAL A 77 -6.11 12.46 -14.76
N CYS A 78 -5.48 12.99 -13.71
CA CYS A 78 -5.52 14.42 -13.42
C CYS A 78 -4.52 15.21 -14.29
N HIS A 79 -3.56 14.54 -14.93
CA HIS A 79 -2.44 15.13 -15.67
C HIS A 79 -1.59 16.04 -14.77
N THR A 80 -1.30 15.57 -13.56
CA THR A 80 -0.58 16.35 -12.53
C THR A 80 0.42 15.48 -11.79
N CYS A 81 1.51 16.07 -11.32
CA CYS A 81 2.43 15.39 -10.41
C CYS A 81 1.83 15.31 -9.00
N GLY A 82 1.96 14.14 -8.38
CA GLY A 82 1.58 13.86 -7.01
C GLY A 82 2.78 13.51 -6.14
N SER A 83 2.52 13.43 -4.83
CA SER A 83 3.41 12.83 -3.85
C SER A 83 2.56 12.29 -2.71
N SER A 84 2.82 11.05 -2.28
CA SER A 84 2.26 10.52 -1.04
C SER A 84 3.14 10.87 0.18
N LYS A 85 2.52 11.41 1.23
CA LYS A 85 3.16 11.64 2.54
C LYS A 85 2.25 11.09 3.63
N MET A 86 2.80 10.25 4.52
CA MET A 86 2.12 9.83 5.75
C MET A 86 0.71 9.24 5.55
N TYR A 87 0.51 8.43 4.50
CA TYR A 87 -0.81 7.87 4.13
C TYR A 87 -1.83 8.86 3.55
N ASP A 88 -1.37 10.07 3.21
CA ASP A 88 -2.14 11.02 2.41
C ASP A 88 -1.53 11.16 1.01
N ILE A 89 -2.41 11.23 0.00
CA ILE A 89 -2.01 11.51 -1.38
C ILE A 89 -2.14 13.01 -1.60
N VAL A 90 -1.07 13.66 -2.05
CA VAL A 90 -1.06 15.10 -2.37
C VAL A 90 -0.83 15.27 -3.87
N LEU A 91 -1.71 16.03 -4.53
CA LEU A 91 -1.63 16.37 -5.94
C LEU A 91 -1.43 17.88 -6.10
N LYS A 92 -0.62 18.29 -7.06
CA LYS A 92 -0.43 19.72 -7.38
C LYS A 92 -1.65 20.28 -8.13
N GLY A 93 -2.12 21.46 -7.74
CA GLY A 93 -3.25 22.16 -8.36
C GLY A 93 -4.62 21.80 -7.77
N ASP A 94 -5.67 22.45 -8.27
CA ASP A 94 -7.07 22.10 -7.96
C ASP A 94 -7.57 21.03 -8.95
N VAL A 95 -7.44 19.76 -8.53
CA VAL A 95 -7.90 18.60 -9.31
C VAL A 95 -9.00 17.83 -8.58
N ARG A 96 -9.61 18.43 -7.55
CA ARG A 96 -10.58 17.78 -6.66
C ARG A 96 -11.75 17.15 -7.41
N LYS A 97 -12.24 17.80 -8.48
CA LYS A 97 -13.36 17.29 -9.29
C LYS A 97 -12.97 16.03 -10.06
N ARG A 98 -11.79 16.01 -10.69
CA ARG A 98 -11.29 14.87 -11.45
C ARG A 98 -10.96 13.70 -10.52
N ALA A 99 -10.26 13.97 -9.43
CA ALA A 99 -9.95 12.97 -8.41
C ALA A 99 -11.23 12.36 -7.80
N PHE A 100 -12.25 13.19 -7.51
CA PHE A 100 -13.54 12.72 -7.01
C PHE A 100 -14.23 11.75 -7.97
N VAL A 101 -14.33 12.12 -9.26
CA VAL A 101 -14.95 11.27 -10.28
C VAL A 101 -14.20 9.95 -10.42
N TYR A 102 -12.86 10.00 -10.45
CA TYR A 102 -12.02 8.83 -10.56
C TYR A 102 -12.20 7.85 -9.39
N LEU A 103 -12.07 8.35 -8.16
CA LEU A 103 -12.19 7.54 -6.95
C LEU A 103 -13.59 6.94 -6.82
N ARG A 104 -14.63 7.70 -7.17
CA ARG A 104 -16.01 7.18 -7.19
C ARG A 104 -16.22 6.10 -8.26
N SER A 105 -15.58 6.23 -9.43
CA SER A 105 -15.60 5.20 -10.47
C SER A 105 -14.91 3.90 -10.04
N ARG A 106 -13.95 3.98 -9.12
CA ARG A 106 -13.27 2.82 -8.52
C ARG A 106 -14.04 2.17 -7.37
N GLY A 107 -15.23 2.69 -7.03
CA GLY A 107 -16.09 2.17 -5.97
C GLY A 107 -15.76 2.69 -4.58
N TYR A 108 -14.89 3.70 -4.45
CA TYR A 108 -14.65 4.35 -3.16
C TYR A 108 -15.81 5.28 -2.80
N ARG A 109 -16.13 5.36 -1.51
CA ARG A 109 -16.98 6.44 -1.00
C ARG A 109 -16.10 7.67 -0.87
N VAL A 110 -16.44 8.73 -1.58
CA VAL A 110 -15.64 9.96 -1.61
C VAL A 110 -16.47 11.10 -1.04
N LYS A 111 -15.87 11.88 -0.14
CA LYS A 111 -16.42 13.12 0.39
C LYS A 111 -15.48 14.28 0.04
N PHE A 112 -16.03 15.46 -0.17
CA PHE A 112 -15.19 16.66 -0.15
C PHE A 112 -14.89 17.04 1.31
N ALA A 113 -13.68 17.54 1.57
CA ALA A 113 -13.38 18.13 2.85
C ALA A 113 -14.33 19.32 3.07
N GLU A 114 -14.98 19.35 4.23
CA GLU A 114 -15.73 20.52 4.67
C GLU A 114 -14.70 21.63 4.97
N ASN A 115 -14.94 22.82 4.39
CA ASN A 115 -14.07 23.99 4.49
C ASN A 115 -14.05 24.56 5.91
#